data_AF-A0A139MF73-F1
#
_entry.id   AF-A0A139MF73-F1
#
_cell.length_a   1.000
_cell.length_b   1.000
_cell.length_c   1.000
_cell.angle_alpha   90.00
_cell.angle_beta   90.00
_cell.angle_gamma   90.00
#
_symmetry.space_group_name_H-M   'P 1'
#
loop_
_entity.id
_entity.type
_entity.pdbx_description
1 polymer ?
#
loop_
_entity_poly.entity_id
_entity_poly.type
_entity_poly.pdbx_seq_one_letter_code
_entity_poly.pdbx_strand_id
1 'polypeptide(L)'
;MQEIQQLRERIFIYVAVADLSPMIQSGRIPQSLGAIAQKLSLYPIISLDKTGNGKLIGASLSQKQSMKKILKKIQSLAKSGQIEDIALTHVLAQGDIEDWQKILKEKTGNDYKVIESSSAIAISAGAGSIAVAGITKEQL
;
A
#
# COMPACT_ATOMS: atom_id res chain seq x y z
N MET A 1 6.79 -20.81 -15.08
CA MET A 1 6.72 -21.02 -13.61
C MET A 1 7.83 -20.29 -12.89
N GLN A 2 9.11 -20.46 -13.26
CA GLN A 2 10.24 -19.75 -12.63
C GLN A 2 10.17 -18.23 -12.81
N GLU A 3 9.85 -17.72 -14.01
CA GLU A 3 9.70 -16.28 -14.27
C GLU A 3 8.63 -15.62 -13.39
N ILE A 4 7.47 -16.25 -13.22
CA ILE A 4 6.39 -15.73 -12.35
C ILE A 4 6.84 -15.69 -10.88
N GLN A 5 7.59 -16.69 -10.43
CA GLN A 5 8.12 -16.72 -9.07
C GLN A 5 9.15 -15.59 -8.85
N GLN A 6 10.03 -15.36 -9.82
CA GLN A 6 11.01 -14.27 -9.77
C GLN A 6 10.32 -12.89 -9.77
N LEU A 7 9.30 -12.72 -10.60
CA LEU A 7 8.49 -11.49 -10.61
C LEU A 7 7.83 -11.24 -9.25
N ARG A 8 7.29 -12.29 -8.61
CA ARG A 8 6.62 -12.18 -7.31
C ARG A 8 7.52 -11.60 -6.22
N GLU A 9 8.81 -11.96 -6.20
CA GLU A 9 9.77 -11.43 -5.21
C GLU A 9 10.08 -9.94 -5.42
N ARG A 10 9.78 -9.40 -6.60
CA ARG A 10 9.96 -7.99 -6.97
C ARG A 10 8.70 -7.15 -6.81
N ILE A 11 7.56 -7.78 -6.53
CA ILE A 11 6.29 -7.09 -6.32
C ILE A 11 6.23 -6.53 -4.89
N PHE A 12 5.77 -5.28 -4.78
CA PHE A 12 5.45 -4.69 -3.49
C PHE A 12 4.07 -4.02 -3.51
N ILE A 13 3.48 -3.88 -2.33
CA ILE A 13 2.31 -3.07 -2.09
C ILE A 13 2.41 -2.43 -0.70
N TYR A 14 2.04 -1.15 -0.61
CA TYR A 14 1.92 -0.42 0.64
C TYR A 14 0.55 0.23 0.71
N VAL A 15 -0.20 -0.08 1.76
CA VAL A 15 -1.59 0.33 1.94
C VAL A 15 -1.68 1.21 3.18
N ALA A 16 -2.10 2.46 3.03
CA ALA A 16 -2.54 3.33 4.12
C ALA A 16 -4.04 3.13 4.31
N VAL A 17 -4.41 2.42 5.37
CA VAL A 17 -5.83 2.14 5.68
C VAL A 17 -6.39 3.20 6.62
N ALA A 18 -7.67 3.52 6.46
CA ALA A 18 -8.40 4.40 7.38
C ALA A 18 -8.77 3.65 8.68
N ASP A 19 -9.12 2.37 8.55
CA ASP A 19 -9.48 1.46 9.64
C ASP A 19 -8.94 0.06 9.34
N LEU A 20 -8.36 -0.59 10.34
CA LEU A 20 -7.81 -1.94 10.23
C LEU A 20 -8.88 -3.04 10.43
N SER A 21 -10.04 -2.69 11.00
CA SER A 21 -11.10 -3.64 11.36
C SER A 21 -11.59 -4.51 10.19
N PRO A 22 -11.85 -3.96 8.97
CA PRO A 22 -12.28 -4.77 7.83
C PRO A 22 -11.25 -5.86 7.44
N MET A 23 -9.95 -5.55 7.53
CA MET A 23 -8.89 -6.49 7.20
C MET A 23 -8.78 -7.64 8.21
N ILE A 24 -9.06 -7.36 9.48
CA ILE A 24 -9.12 -8.37 10.54
C ILE A 24 -10.36 -9.24 10.38
N GLN A 25 -11.52 -8.62 10.16
CA GLN A 25 -12.81 -9.33 10.02
C GLN A 25 -12.82 -10.26 8.80
N SER A 26 -12.18 -9.83 7.70
CA SER A 26 -12.05 -10.64 6.48
C SER A 26 -10.95 -11.71 6.53
N GLY A 27 -10.21 -11.80 7.63
CA GLY A 27 -9.13 -12.77 7.83
C GLY A 27 -7.87 -12.50 7.01
N ARG A 28 -7.71 -11.31 6.43
CA ARG A 28 -6.51 -10.93 5.64
C ARG A 28 -5.34 -10.48 6.50
N ILE A 29 -5.60 -10.19 7.78
CA ILE A 29 -4.59 -9.91 8.80
C ILE A 29 -4.87 -10.79 10.03
N PRO A 30 -3.84 -11.34 10.71
CA PRO A 30 -4.03 -12.15 11.91
C PRO A 30 -4.82 -11.44 13.00
N GLN A 31 -5.75 -12.14 13.66
CA GLN A 31 -6.55 -11.58 14.77
C GLN A 31 -5.71 -11.11 15.97
N SER A 32 -4.50 -11.65 16.15
CA SER A 32 -3.55 -11.20 17.17
C SER A 32 -3.09 -9.74 16.95
N LEU A 33 -3.13 -9.23 15.72
CA LEU A 33 -2.96 -7.80 15.42
C LEU A 33 -4.23 -6.97 15.70
N GLY A 34 -5.36 -7.61 15.98
CA GLY A 34 -6.62 -6.95 16.33
C GLY A 34 -6.65 -6.34 17.73
N ALA A 35 -5.88 -6.89 18.68
CA ALA A 35 -5.68 -6.25 19.98
C ALA A 35 -4.94 -4.91 19.86
N ILE A 36 -4.10 -4.76 18.84
CA ILE A 36 -3.47 -3.50 18.47
C ILE A 36 -4.51 -2.57 17.81
N ALA A 37 -5.36 -3.08 16.91
CA ALA A 37 -6.43 -2.29 16.25
C ALA A 37 -7.41 -1.63 17.24
N GLN A 38 -7.83 -2.34 18.30
CA GLN A 38 -8.78 -1.82 19.30
C GLN A 38 -8.23 -0.65 20.15
N LYS A 39 -6.90 -0.43 20.13
CA LYS A 39 -6.22 0.59 20.94
C LYS A 39 -5.69 1.77 20.12
N LEU A 40 -5.81 1.74 18.79
CA LEU A 40 -5.13 2.68 17.90
C LEU A 40 -6.04 3.83 17.47
N SER A 41 -5.84 5.01 18.07
CA SER A 41 -6.05 6.31 17.41
C SER A 41 -5.05 6.56 16.27
N LEU A 42 -4.47 5.49 15.69
CA LEU A 42 -3.40 5.53 14.69
C LEU A 42 -3.86 4.87 13.40
N TYR A 43 -3.28 5.35 12.30
CA TYR A 43 -3.57 4.93 10.93
C TYR A 43 -2.45 4.01 10.44
N PRO A 44 -2.70 2.70 10.30
CA PRO A 44 -1.66 1.72 9.97
C PRO A 44 -1.22 1.75 8.51
N ILE A 45 -0.03 1.23 8.26
CA ILE A 45 0.53 0.95 6.94
C ILE A 45 0.71 -0.56 6.82
N ILE A 46 0.02 -1.16 5.86
CA ILE A 46 0.03 -2.60 5.60
C ILE A 46 0.84 -2.90 4.33
N SER A 47 1.54 -4.02 4.33
CA SER A 47 2.22 -4.63 3.19
C SER A 47 1.94 -6.13 3.19
N LEU A 48 2.45 -6.85 2.20
CA LEU A 48 2.48 -8.31 2.22
C LEU A 48 3.82 -8.83 2.73
N ASP A 49 3.80 -9.99 3.38
CA ASP A 49 5.00 -10.80 3.61
C ASP A 49 5.30 -11.73 2.43
N LYS A 50 6.39 -12.50 2.52
CA LYS A 50 6.84 -13.42 1.46
C LYS A 50 5.84 -14.54 1.13
N THR A 51 4.91 -14.81 2.04
CA THR A 51 3.85 -15.82 1.88
C THR A 51 2.53 -15.21 1.40
N GLY A 52 2.47 -13.88 1.25
CA GLY A 52 1.28 -13.15 0.81
C GLY A 52 0.32 -12.78 1.95
N ASN A 53 0.70 -12.96 3.22
CA ASN A 53 -0.12 -12.53 4.35
C ASN A 53 0.03 -11.04 4.60
N GLY A 54 -1.05 -10.39 5.06
CA GLY A 54 -1.02 -8.99 5.46
C GLY A 54 -0.11 -8.76 6.68
N LYS A 55 0.79 -7.79 6.56
CA LYS A 55 1.79 -7.43 7.57
C LYS A 55 1.74 -5.94 7.87
N LEU A 56 1.69 -5.59 9.15
CA LEU A 56 1.88 -4.22 9.61
C LEU A 56 3.35 -3.81 9.47
N ILE A 57 3.61 -2.73 8.73
CA ILE A 57 4.98 -2.20 8.52
C ILE A 57 5.17 -0.81 9.12
N GLY A 58 4.13 -0.21 9.67
CA GLY A 58 4.20 1.06 10.37
C GLY A 58 2.81 1.57 10.76
N ALA A 59 2.77 2.64 11.55
CA ALA A 59 1.54 3.37 11.87
C ALA A 59 1.86 4.86 12.07
N SER A 60 0.86 5.72 11.96
CA SER A 60 1.01 7.18 12.17
C SER A 60 -0.22 7.77 12.83
N LEU A 61 -0.13 9.01 13.32
CA LEU A 61 -1.25 9.71 13.99
C LEU A 61 -2.35 10.19 13.03
N SER A 62 -2.10 10.14 11.72
CA SER A 62 -3.07 10.46 10.66
C SER A 62 -2.77 9.66 9.41
N GLN A 63 -3.79 9.40 8.59
CA GLN A 63 -3.62 8.71 7.31
C GLN A 63 -2.67 9.47 6.37
N LYS A 64 -2.75 10.81 6.33
CA LYS A 64 -1.83 11.68 5.58
C LYS A 64 -0.37 11.46 5.97
N GLN A 65 -0.06 11.23 7.25
CA GLN A 65 1.30 10.90 7.68
C GLN A 65 1.72 9.49 7.24
N SER A 66 0.80 8.52 7.26
CA SER A 66 1.05 7.18 6.75
C SER A 66 1.34 7.20 5.25
N MET A 67 0.55 7.94 4.48
CA MET A 67 0.81 8.23 3.07
C MET A 67 2.17 8.92 2.87
N LYS A 68 2.54 9.92 3.69
CA LYS A 68 3.86 10.56 3.62
C LYS A 68 5.02 9.55 3.85
N LYS A 69 4.85 8.58 4.76
CA LYS A 69 5.85 7.51 4.98
C LYS A 69 5.94 6.58 3.77
N ILE A 70 4.81 6.19 3.18
CA ILE A 70 4.80 5.38 1.95
C ILE A 70 5.52 6.13 0.83
N LEU A 71 5.17 7.40 0.61
CA LEU A 71 5.79 8.25 -0.40
C LEU A 71 7.32 8.33 -0.24
N LYS A 72 7.82 8.49 0.99
CA LYS A 72 9.27 8.46 1.26
C LYS A 72 9.93 7.14 0.82
N LYS A 73 9.25 6.02 1.06
CA LYS A 73 9.73 4.69 0.63
C LYS A 73 9.79 4.60 -0.90
N ILE A 74 8.76 5.09 -1.59
CA ILE A 74 8.70 5.10 -3.05
C ILE A 74 9.73 6.05 -3.64
N GLN A 75 9.91 7.24 -3.07
CA GLN A 75 10.97 8.17 -3.45
C GLN A 75 12.36 7.53 -3.34
N SER A 76 12.60 6.74 -2.31
CA SER A 76 13.86 6.01 -2.17
C SER A 76 14.07 5.02 -3.31
N LEU A 77 13.04 4.26 -3.68
CA LEU A 77 13.09 3.31 -4.80
C LEU A 77 13.23 4.01 -6.16
N ALA A 78 12.58 5.17 -6.34
CA ALA A 78 12.68 5.97 -7.55
C ALA A 78 14.10 6.55 -7.70
N LYS A 79 14.67 7.12 -6.63
CA LYS A 79 16.03 7.69 -6.63
C LYS A 79 17.12 6.66 -6.90
N SER A 80 16.94 5.42 -6.44
CA SER A 80 17.85 4.31 -6.76
C SER A 80 17.61 3.72 -8.16
N GLY A 81 16.64 4.26 -8.92
CA GLY A 81 16.29 3.75 -10.24
C GLY A 81 15.69 2.34 -10.23
N GLN A 82 15.19 1.88 -9.08
CA GLN A 82 14.73 0.52 -8.84
C GLN A 82 13.28 0.27 -9.24
N ILE A 83 12.50 1.29 -9.58
CA ILE A 83 11.10 1.10 -10.00
C ILE A 83 11.06 0.71 -11.48
N GLU A 84 10.38 -0.41 -11.78
CA GLU A 84 10.07 -0.87 -13.12
C GLU A 84 8.66 -0.43 -13.54
N ASP A 85 7.68 -0.66 -12.66
CA ASP A 85 6.29 -0.24 -12.85
C ASP A 85 5.66 0.14 -11.51
N ILE A 86 4.68 1.04 -11.53
CA ILE A 86 3.98 1.52 -10.33
C ILE A 86 2.51 1.87 -10.63
N ALA A 87 1.65 1.48 -9.71
CA ALA A 87 0.22 1.74 -9.75
C ALA A 87 -0.27 2.27 -8.41
N LEU A 88 -1.32 3.08 -8.50
CA LEU A 88 -2.08 3.64 -7.40
C LEU A 88 -3.47 3.01 -7.40
N THR A 89 -4.00 2.73 -6.21
CA THR A 89 -5.40 2.32 -6.06
C THR A 89 -6.00 2.90 -4.79
N HIS A 90 -7.32 3.01 -4.77
CA HIS A 90 -8.07 3.49 -3.63
C HIS A 90 -9.42 2.78 -3.50
N VAL A 91 -9.98 2.83 -2.29
CA VAL A 91 -11.36 2.45 -1.99
C VAL A 91 -12.12 3.71 -1.57
N LEU A 92 -13.01 4.23 -2.42
CA LEU A 92 -13.85 5.41 -2.13
C LEU A 92 -13.06 6.64 -1.59
N ALA A 93 -11.84 6.88 -2.09
CA ALA A 93 -10.96 7.95 -1.64
C ALA A 93 -10.44 8.81 -2.81
N GLN A 94 -11.35 9.19 -3.72
CA GLN A 94 -11.00 9.90 -4.95
C GLN A 94 -10.28 11.24 -4.68
N GLY A 95 -10.75 12.03 -3.72
CA GLY A 95 -10.10 13.32 -3.40
C GLY A 95 -8.67 13.13 -2.88
N ASP A 96 -8.46 12.16 -2.00
CA ASP A 96 -7.14 11.89 -1.44
C ASP A 96 -6.15 11.34 -2.48
N ILE A 97 -6.62 10.50 -3.41
CA ILE A 97 -5.75 9.94 -4.46
C ILE A 97 -5.28 11.02 -5.43
N GLU A 98 -6.14 11.99 -5.78
CA GLU A 98 -5.81 13.09 -6.68
C GLU A 98 -4.71 14.01 -6.12
N ASP A 99 -4.78 14.30 -4.82
CA ASP A 99 -3.70 15.03 -4.13
C ASP A 99 -2.40 14.22 -4.13
N TRP A 100 -2.52 12.91 -3.96
CA TRP A 100 -1.35 12.03 -3.90
C TRP A 100 -0.69 11.81 -5.27
N GLN A 101 -1.47 11.78 -6.35
CA GLN A 101 -0.99 11.73 -7.73
C GLN A 101 -0.02 12.89 -8.02
N LYS A 102 -0.42 14.13 -7.68
CA LYS A 102 0.41 15.33 -7.90
C LYS A 102 1.75 15.18 -7.19
N ILE A 103 1.70 14.82 -5.91
CA ILE A 103 2.90 14.68 -5.08
C ILE A 103 3.78 13.52 -5.56
N LEU A 104 3.19 12.39 -5.97
CA LEU A 104 3.95 11.24 -6.46
C LEU A 104 4.70 11.60 -7.75
N LYS A 105 4.00 12.22 -8.71
CA LYS A 105 4.59 12.67 -9.98
C LYS A 105 5.76 13.62 -9.76
N GLU A 106 5.57 14.64 -8.94
CA GLU A 106 6.62 15.62 -8.60
C GLU A 106 7.86 14.98 -7.97
N LYS A 107 7.68 13.88 -7.23
CA LYS A 107 8.74 13.30 -6.38
C LYS A 107 9.44 12.11 -6.99
N THR A 108 8.80 11.40 -7.90
CA THR A 108 9.36 10.19 -8.53
C THR A 108 9.67 10.40 -10.00
N GLY A 109 8.97 11.31 -10.70
CA GLY A 109 9.06 11.48 -12.15
C GLY A 109 8.53 10.29 -12.95
N ASN A 110 8.01 9.25 -12.30
CA ASN A 110 7.50 8.05 -12.95
C ASN A 110 6.06 8.26 -13.42
N ASP A 111 5.74 7.68 -14.58
CA ASP A 111 4.34 7.47 -14.97
C ASP A 111 3.70 6.42 -14.05
N TYR A 112 2.40 6.57 -13.81
CA TYR A 112 1.64 5.66 -12.96
C TYR A 112 0.21 5.52 -13.47
N LYS A 113 -0.39 4.37 -13.18
CA LYS A 113 -1.83 4.14 -13.38
C LYS A 113 -2.57 4.36 -12.08
N VAL A 114 -3.77 4.92 -12.15
CA VAL A 114 -4.69 4.98 -11.02
C VAL A 114 -5.90 4.12 -11.34
N ILE A 115 -6.22 3.21 -10.43
CA ILE A 115 -7.25 2.19 -10.62
C ILE A 115 -8.12 2.17 -9.37
N GLU A 116 -9.42 2.34 -9.51
CA GLU A 116 -10.34 2.15 -8.39
C GLU A 116 -10.36 0.67 -7.97
N SER A 117 -10.35 0.40 -6.66
CA SER A 117 -10.41 -0.96 -6.13
C SER A 117 -11.79 -1.59 -6.35
N SER A 118 -11.80 -2.90 -6.62
CA SER A 118 -13.04 -3.67 -6.74
C SER A 118 -13.77 -3.83 -5.40
N SER A 119 -15.05 -4.18 -5.44
CA SER A 119 -15.86 -4.44 -4.24
C SER A 119 -15.27 -5.57 -3.37
N ALA A 120 -14.65 -6.59 -3.97
CA ALA A 120 -14.01 -7.68 -3.23
C ALA A 120 -12.83 -7.17 -2.37
N ILE A 121 -12.03 -6.25 -2.93
CA ILE A 121 -10.96 -5.59 -2.18
C ILE A 121 -11.54 -4.60 -1.17
N ALA A 122 -12.56 -3.83 -1.54
CA ALA A 122 -13.19 -2.84 -0.68
C ALA A 122 -13.72 -3.44 0.63
N ILE A 123 -14.38 -4.61 0.57
CA ILE A 123 -14.88 -5.33 1.75
C ILE A 123 -13.74 -5.71 2.70
N SER A 124 -12.58 -6.05 2.15
CA SER A 124 -11.43 -6.49 2.94
C SER A 124 -10.58 -5.32 3.44
N ALA A 125 -10.30 -4.33 2.58
CA ALA A 125 -9.40 -3.22 2.87
C ALA A 125 -10.08 -2.05 3.60
N GLY A 126 -11.41 -1.94 3.51
CA GLY A 126 -12.18 -0.84 4.08
C GLY A 126 -12.20 0.41 3.21
N ALA A 127 -13.27 1.20 3.35
CA ALA A 127 -13.40 2.50 2.72
C ALA A 127 -12.33 3.49 3.21
N GLY A 128 -11.91 4.39 2.33
CA GLY A 128 -10.84 5.35 2.60
C GLY A 128 -9.43 4.79 2.41
N SER A 129 -9.27 3.49 2.15
CA SER A 129 -7.95 2.88 1.95
C SER A 129 -7.29 3.33 0.65
N ILE A 130 -5.98 3.63 0.72
CA ILE A 130 -5.17 4.07 -0.41
C ILE A 130 -3.91 3.21 -0.47
N ALA A 131 -3.53 2.75 -1.66
CA ALA A 131 -2.34 1.95 -1.85
C ALA A 131 -1.48 2.41 -3.03
N VAL A 132 -0.18 2.21 -2.89
CA VAL A 132 0.75 2.10 -4.00
C VAL A 132 1.17 0.63 -4.11
N ALA A 133 1.18 0.10 -5.33
CA ALA A 133 1.80 -1.17 -5.66
C ALA A 133 2.77 -0.99 -6.82
N GLY A 134 3.72 -1.90 -6.99
CA GLY A 134 4.65 -1.83 -8.10
C GLY A 134 5.57 -3.02 -8.19
N ILE A 135 6.40 -2.96 -9.22
CA ILE A 135 7.43 -3.96 -9.53
C ILE A 135 8.78 -3.24 -9.43
N THR A 136 9.71 -3.81 -8.69
CA THR A 136 11.10 -3.34 -8.73
C THR A 136 11.87 -4.00 -9.86
N LYS A 137 12.83 -3.32 -10.49
CA LYS A 137 13.72 -3.89 -11.51
C LYS A 137 14.45 -5.14 -11.00
N GLU A 138 14.84 -5.99 -11.93
CA GLU A 138 15.72 -7.11 -11.65
C GLU A 138 17.07 -6.62 -11.11
N GLN A 139 17.55 -7.29 -10.06
CA GLN A 139 18.91 -7.09 -9.58
C GLN A 139 19.81 -7.97 -10.44
N LEU A 140 20.70 -7.34 -11.22
CA LEU A 140 21.72 -8.01 -12.02
C LEU A 140 22.74 -8.74 -11.13
#